data_AF-A0A4Y8C948-F1
#
_entry.id   AF-A0A4Y8C948-F1
#
_cell.length_a   1.000
_cell.length_b   1.000
_cell.length_c   1.000
_cell.angle_alpha   90.00
_cell.angle_beta   90.00
_cell.angle_gamma   90.00
#
_symmetry.space_group_name_H-M   'P 1'
#
loop_
_entity.id
_entity.type
_entity.pdbx_description
1 polymer ?
#
loop_
_entity_poly.entity_id
_entity_poly.type
_entity_poly.pdbx_seq_one_letter_code
_entity_poly.pdbx_strand_id
1 'polypeptide(L)'
;ENESKLVVFFIRGSDDLQEIKAQNACNALELVDASEEELEKAGLVAGFIGFVGLKDIDFYIDFELENEKQMIMGANEKDYHLIGIDVVNLNKDRFKDLIEVKEGDCCAKCGAKLKQSKGIEVGHIFKL
;
A
#
# COMPACT_ATOMS: atom_id res chain seq x y z
N GLU A 1 18.01 -3.11 18.55
CA GLU A 1 18.78 -2.71 17.36
C GLU A 1 17.76 -2.34 16.29
N ASN A 2 17.73 -1.09 15.85
CA ASN A 2 16.73 -0.59 14.91
C ASN A 2 17.18 -0.94 13.49
N GLU A 3 16.69 -2.07 12.97
CA GLU A 3 16.89 -2.47 11.58
C GLU A 3 15.82 -1.78 10.72
N SER A 4 16.25 -0.94 9.77
CA SER A 4 15.37 -0.33 8.76
C SER A 4 15.24 -1.27 7.57
N LYS A 5 14.02 -1.43 7.06
CA LYS A 5 13.72 -2.28 5.89
C LYS A 5 12.90 -1.48 4.88
N LEU A 6 13.21 -1.69 3.60
CA LEU A 6 12.43 -1.13 2.52
C LEU A 6 11.16 -1.97 2.32
N VAL A 7 10.02 -1.31 2.22
CA VAL A 7 8.73 -1.95 1.96
C VAL A 7 7.99 -1.17 0.87
N VAL A 8 7.32 -1.88 -0.03
CA VAL A 8 6.53 -1.28 -1.12
C VAL A 8 5.04 -1.57 -0.91
N PHE A 9 4.20 -0.56 -1.05
CA PHE A 9 2.75 -0.70 -0.95
C PHE A 9 2.11 -0.47 -2.32
N PHE A 10 1.31 -1.42 -2.78
CA PHE A 10 0.57 -1.33 -4.05
C PHE A 10 -0.91 -1.09 -3.77
N ILE A 11 -1.39 0.07 -4.21
CA ILE A 11 -2.81 0.46 -4.15
C ILE A 11 -3.31 0.80 -5.56
N ARG A 12 -4.62 0.91 -5.73
CA ARG A 12 -5.19 1.36 -7.00
C ARG A 12 -4.80 2.84 -7.22
N GLY A 13 -4.44 3.20 -8.45
CA GLY A 13 -3.90 4.53 -8.76
C GLY A 13 -4.88 5.71 -8.58
N SER A 14 -6.15 5.43 -8.26
CA SER A 14 -7.15 6.44 -7.90
C SER A 14 -7.19 6.74 -6.40
N ASP A 15 -6.47 5.97 -5.58
CA ASP A 15 -6.60 5.94 -4.13
C ASP A 15 -5.31 6.38 -3.45
N ASP A 16 -5.45 6.79 -2.18
CA ASP A 16 -4.36 7.30 -1.37
C ASP A 16 -3.99 6.27 -0.29
N LEU A 17 -2.69 6.14 -0.01
CA LEU A 17 -2.19 5.24 1.03
C LEU A 17 -2.52 5.82 2.41
N GLN A 18 -3.11 5.00 3.28
CA GLN A 18 -3.30 5.36 4.67
C GLN A 18 -2.09 4.89 5.50
N GLU A 19 -1.28 5.84 5.97
CA GLU A 19 0.01 5.56 6.60
C GLU A 19 -0.07 4.66 7.85
N ILE A 20 -1.09 4.84 8.71
CA ILE A 20 -1.26 4.03 9.92
C ILE A 20 -1.60 2.58 9.57
N LYS A 21 -2.43 2.37 8.55
CA LYS A 21 -2.74 1.03 8.02
C LYS A 21 -1.50 0.39 7.41
N ALA A 22 -0.73 1.13 6.62
CA ALA A 22 0.52 0.66 6.04
C ALA A 22 1.55 0.29 7.11
N GLN A 23 1.69 1.11 8.15
CA GLN A 23 2.58 0.85 9.28
C GLN A 23 2.18 -0.42 10.03
N ASN A 24 0.89 -0.59 10.31
CA ASN A 24 0.36 -1.79 10.95
C ASN A 24 0.53 -3.03 10.06
N ALA A 25 0.38 -2.90 8.75
CA ALA A 25 0.51 -3.99 7.79
C ALA A 25 1.91 -4.62 7.80
N CYS A 26 2.96 -3.81 7.99
CA CYS A 26 4.35 -4.26 8.05
C CYS A 26 4.90 -4.41 9.48
N ASN A 27 4.09 -4.18 10.52
CA ASN A 27 4.50 -4.17 11.93
C ASN A 27 5.68 -3.23 12.21
N ALA A 28 5.71 -2.07 11.54
CA ALA A 28 6.76 -1.08 11.75
C ALA A 28 6.46 -0.18 12.96
N LEU A 29 7.52 0.28 13.60
CA LEU A 29 7.43 1.32 14.63
C LEU A 29 7.20 2.71 14.03
N GLU A 30 7.71 2.93 12.82
CA GLU A 30 7.65 4.18 12.08
C GLU A 30 7.79 3.89 10.59
N LEU A 31 7.17 4.73 9.75
CA LEU A 31 7.38 4.75 8.31
C LEU A 31 8.01 6.09 7.91
N VAL A 32 8.96 6.03 6.97
CA VAL A 32 9.57 7.20 6.35
C VAL A 32 9.64 6.92 4.86
N ASP A 33 9.37 7.95 4.05
CA ASP A 33 9.51 7.84 2.60
C ASP A 33 10.95 7.47 2.22
N ALA A 34 11.06 6.50 1.32
CA ALA A 34 12.36 6.08 0.81
C ALA A 34 12.98 7.18 -0.06
N SER A 35 14.26 7.46 0.18
CA SER A 35 15.05 8.34 -0.67
C SER A 35 15.38 7.69 -2.02
N GLU A 36 15.65 8.50 -3.04
CA GLU A 36 16.09 7.99 -4.36
C GLU A 36 17.33 7.08 -4.23
N GLU A 37 18.28 7.43 -3.36
CA GLU A 37 19.48 6.61 -3.12
C GLU A 37 19.16 5.23 -2.53
N GLU A 38 18.16 5.13 -1.66
CA GLU A 38 17.72 3.85 -1.09
C GLU A 38 17.02 2.98 -2.14
N LEU A 39 16.19 3.61 -2.99
CA LEU A 39 15.56 2.93 -4.12
C LEU A 39 16.62 2.39 -5.09
N GLU A 40 17.60 3.20 -5.49
CA GLU A 40 18.68 2.77 -6.39
C GLU A 40 19.50 1.61 -5.82
N LYS A 41 19.86 1.67 -4.52
CA LYS A 41 20.58 0.58 -3.84
C LYS A 41 19.77 -0.71 -3.80
N ALA A 42 18.45 -0.61 -3.74
CA ALA A 42 17.54 -1.75 -3.76
C ALA A 42 17.19 -2.21 -5.19
N GLY A 43 17.70 -1.55 -6.23
CA GLY A 43 17.39 -1.86 -7.63
C GLY A 43 15.97 -1.46 -8.05
N LEU A 44 15.34 -0.53 -7.31
CA LEU A 44 14.04 0.02 -7.63
C LEU A 44 14.18 1.27 -8.51
N VAL A 45 13.25 1.43 -9.44
CA VAL A 45 13.21 2.59 -10.33
C VAL A 45 11.96 3.41 -10.02
N ALA A 46 12.13 4.55 -9.37
CA ALA A 46 11.03 5.45 -9.02
C ALA A 46 10.14 5.75 -10.24
N GLY A 47 8.83 5.67 -10.06
CA GLY A 47 7.84 5.82 -11.13
C GLY A 47 7.61 4.58 -12.01
N PHE A 48 8.43 3.53 -11.88
CA PHE A 48 8.33 2.30 -12.68
C PHE A 48 8.36 1.03 -11.83
N ILE A 49 8.01 1.13 -10.54
CA ILE A 49 8.04 0.00 -9.59
C ILE A 49 6.82 -0.92 -9.80
N GLY A 50 7.07 -2.23 -9.78
CA GLY A 50 6.05 -3.26 -9.86
C GLY A 50 6.36 -4.48 -9.01
N PHE A 51 5.34 -5.17 -8.50
CA PHE A 51 5.53 -6.43 -7.75
C PHE A 51 5.98 -7.61 -8.63
N VAL A 52 5.81 -7.55 -9.96
CA VAL A 52 6.26 -8.62 -10.86
C VAL A 52 7.78 -8.63 -10.94
N GLY A 53 8.41 -9.71 -10.50
CA GLY A 53 9.86 -9.86 -10.50
C GLY A 53 10.57 -9.10 -9.38
N LEU A 54 9.84 -8.49 -8.45
CA LEU A 54 10.39 -7.85 -7.26
C LEU A 54 10.99 -8.92 -6.34
N LYS A 55 12.27 -8.78 -5.99
CA LYS A 55 13.02 -9.72 -5.16
C LYS A 55 13.59 -9.00 -3.94
N ASP A 56 13.66 -9.72 -2.83
CA ASP A 56 14.36 -9.27 -1.60
C ASP A 56 13.83 -7.94 -0.99
N ILE A 57 12.63 -7.53 -1.39
CA ILE A 57 11.92 -6.34 -0.87
C ILE A 57 10.52 -6.79 -0.45
N ASP A 58 10.15 -6.46 0.79
CA ASP A 58 8.81 -6.74 1.28
C ASP A 58 7.80 -5.83 0.59
N PHE A 59 6.63 -6.39 0.29
CA PHE A 59 5.55 -5.62 -0.28
C PHE A 59 4.19 -6.14 0.13
N TYR A 60 3.25 -5.22 0.17
CA TYR A 60 1.84 -5.46 0.45
C TYR A 60 0.98 -4.84 -0.65
N ILE A 61 -0.19 -5.43 -0.87
CA ILE A 61 -1.16 -5.03 -1.89
C ILE A 61 -2.49 -4.74 -1.18
N ASP A 62 -3.22 -3.72 -1.60
CA ASP A 62 -4.53 -3.45 -1.02
C ASP A 62 -5.55 -4.56 -1.36
N PHE A 63 -6.48 -4.83 -0.46
CA PHE A 63 -7.56 -5.82 -0.67
C PHE A 63 -8.40 -5.55 -1.91
N GLU A 64 -8.60 -4.29 -2.30
CA GLU A 64 -9.37 -3.94 -3.50
C GLU A 64 -8.71 -4.42 -4.80
N LEU A 65 -7.44 -4.81 -4.75
CA LEU A 65 -6.72 -5.36 -5.90
C LEU A 65 -6.72 -6.89 -5.93
N GLU A 66 -7.24 -7.59 -4.91
CA GLU A 66 -7.26 -9.06 -4.90
C GLU A 66 -8.14 -9.59 -6.04
N ASN A 67 -7.55 -10.39 -6.93
CA ASN A 67 -8.19 -10.96 -8.13
C ASN A 67 -8.55 -9.96 -9.23
N GLU A 68 -8.09 -8.71 -9.12
CA GLU A 68 -8.18 -7.76 -10.23
C GLU A 68 -7.37 -8.24 -11.43
N LYS A 69 -7.85 -7.89 -12.63
CA LYS A 69 -7.28 -8.36 -13.90
C LYS A 69 -7.00 -7.21 -14.82
N GLN A 70 -6.09 -7.44 -15.76
CA GLN A 70 -5.74 -6.47 -16.80
C GLN A 70 -5.24 -5.13 -16.24
N MET A 71 -4.54 -5.18 -15.11
CA MET A 71 -3.96 -4.01 -14.48
C MET A 71 -2.72 -3.51 -15.23
N ILE A 72 -2.38 -2.25 -14.97
CA ILE A 72 -1.16 -1.59 -15.45
C ILE A 72 -0.29 -1.31 -14.22
N MET A 73 1.01 -1.58 -14.32
CA MET A 73 1.97 -1.34 -13.25
C MET A 73 3.38 -1.11 -13.82
N GLY A 74 4.29 -0.61 -12.99
CA GLY A 74 5.69 -0.44 -13.39
C GLY A 74 6.36 -1.76 -13.77
N ALA A 75 7.30 -1.71 -14.72
CA ALA A 75 8.02 -2.90 -15.20
C ALA A 75 9.31 -3.21 -14.42
N ASN A 76 9.62 -2.44 -13.37
CA ASN A 76 10.95 -2.39 -12.73
C ASN A 76 12.07 -2.02 -13.72
N GLU A 77 11.73 -1.35 -14.81
CA GLU A 77 12.64 -0.86 -15.83
C GLU A 77 12.26 0.58 -16.17
N LYS A 78 13.26 1.46 -16.25
CA LYS A 78 13.05 2.87 -16.53
C LYS A 78 12.32 3.07 -17.86
N ASP A 79 11.29 3.90 -17.85
CA ASP A 79 10.45 4.25 -19.00
C ASP A 79 9.52 3.11 -19.50
N TYR A 80 9.35 2.03 -18.72
CA TYR A 80 8.47 0.90 -19.08
C TYR A 80 7.42 0.57 -18.02
N HIS A 81 6.26 0.17 -18.51
CA HIS A 81 5.15 -0.37 -17.73
C HIS A 81 4.70 -1.72 -18.31
N LEU A 82 4.22 -2.59 -17.44
CA LEU A 82 3.54 -3.81 -17.81
C LEU A 82 2.04 -3.53 -17.94
N ILE A 83 1.43 -4.11 -18.98
CA ILE A 83 0.00 -4.06 -19.24
C ILE A 83 -0.57 -5.47 -19.20
N GLY A 84 -1.85 -5.60 -18.82
CA GLY A 84 -2.51 -6.89 -18.81
C GLY A 84 -2.12 -7.78 -17.62
N ILE A 85 -1.68 -7.18 -16.50
CA ILE A 85 -1.27 -7.94 -15.33
C ILE A 85 -2.48 -8.34 -14.49
N ASP A 86 -2.57 -9.63 -14.16
CA ASP A 86 -3.58 -10.15 -13.26
C ASP A 86 -3.01 -10.30 -11.85
N VAL A 87 -3.70 -9.74 -10.86
CA VAL A 87 -3.34 -9.78 -9.43
C VAL A 87 -3.91 -11.05 -8.80
N VAL A 88 -3.46 -12.19 -9.31
CA VAL A 88 -3.92 -13.54 -8.94
C VAL A 88 -2.74 -14.41 -8.51
N ASN A 89 -3.03 -15.49 -7.79
CA ASN A 89 -2.04 -16.49 -7.35
C ASN A 89 -0.91 -15.93 -6.47
N LEU A 90 -1.11 -14.77 -5.83
CA LEU A 90 -0.21 -14.23 -4.82
C LEU A 90 -0.54 -14.80 -3.43
N ASN A 91 0.45 -14.80 -2.53
CA ASN A 91 0.20 -15.19 -1.13
C ASN A 91 -0.83 -14.21 -0.52
N LYS A 92 -1.90 -14.77 0.06
CA LYS A 92 -2.97 -14.03 0.73
C LYS A 92 -2.48 -13.11 1.85
N ASP A 93 -1.38 -13.46 2.50
CA ASP A 93 -0.81 -12.64 3.58
C ASP A 93 -0.28 -11.28 3.10
N ARG A 94 -0.05 -11.13 1.80
CA ARG A 94 0.36 -9.85 1.18
C ARG A 94 -0.80 -8.87 1.03
N PHE A 95 -2.04 -9.34 1.04
CA PHE A 95 -3.19 -8.46 0.91
C PHE A 95 -3.55 -7.86 2.27
N LYS A 96 -3.67 -6.54 2.31
CA LYS A 96 -3.89 -5.75 3.52
C LYS A 96 -4.91 -4.64 3.23
N ASP A 97 -5.53 -4.12 4.29
CA ASP A 97 -6.29 -2.88 4.20
C ASP A 97 -5.28 -1.74 4.22
N LEU A 98 -5.10 -1.01 3.11
CA LEU A 98 -4.04 -0.01 2.94
C LEU A 98 -4.58 1.37 2.58
N ILE A 99 -5.74 1.47 1.93
CA ILE A 99 -6.21 2.75 1.40
C ILE A 99 -6.94 3.63 2.43
N GLU A 100 -6.88 4.94 2.22
CA GLU A 100 -7.73 5.89 2.94
C GLU A 100 -9.17 5.80 2.44
N VAL A 101 -10.13 5.82 3.37
CA VAL A 101 -11.56 5.84 3.02
C VAL A 101 -11.98 7.23 2.54
N LYS A 102 -12.82 7.26 1.51
CA LYS A 102 -13.39 8.47 0.94
C LYS A 102 -14.84 8.64 1.38
N GLU A 103 -15.31 9.89 1.32
CA GLU A 103 -16.73 10.17 1.54
C GLU A 103 -17.56 9.43 0.47
N GLY A 104 -18.61 8.73 0.92
CA GLY A 104 -19.42 7.89 0.04
C GLY A 104 -18.92 6.45 -0.12
N ASP A 105 -17.83 6.05 0.51
CA ASP A 105 -17.46 4.64 0.58
C ASP A 105 -18.47 3.84 1.41
N CYS A 106 -18.50 2.53 1.18
CA CYS A 106 -19.39 1.64 1.92
C CYS A 106 -18.77 1.26 3.27
N CYS A 107 -19.52 1.44 4.35
CA CYS A 107 -19.11 1.01 5.68
C CYS A 107 -18.91 -0.52 5.69
N ALA A 108 -17.72 -0.99 6.09
CA ALA A 108 -17.40 -2.41 6.18
C ALA A 108 -18.32 -3.20 7.14
N LYS A 109 -19.01 -2.54 8.07
CA LYS A 109 -19.91 -3.18 9.05
C LYS A 109 -21.36 -3.27 8.60
N CYS A 110 -21.89 -2.22 7.97
CA CYS A 110 -23.32 -2.11 7.67
C CYS A 110 -23.65 -1.76 6.21
N GLY A 111 -22.65 -1.52 5.37
CA GLY A 111 -22.83 -1.17 3.95
C GLY A 111 -23.36 0.24 3.69
N ALA A 112 -23.72 1.00 4.73
CA ALA A 112 -24.16 2.39 4.57
C ALA A 112 -23.02 3.29 4.08
N LYS A 113 -23.38 4.41 3.44
CA LYS A 113 -22.43 5.39 2.92
C LYS A 113 -21.75 6.16 4.05
N LEU A 114 -20.42 6.19 4.04
CA LEU A 114 -19.62 6.96 4.99
C LEU A 114 -19.77 8.47 4.71
N LYS A 115 -19.76 9.25 5.80
CA LYS A 115 -19.73 10.71 5.76
C LYS A 115 -18.47 11.19 6.44
N GLN A 116 -17.86 12.24 5.91
CA GLN A 116 -16.66 12.83 6.50
C GLN A 116 -17.04 14.13 7.22
N SER A 117 -16.50 14.32 8.43
CA SER A 117 -16.67 15.55 9.21
C SER A 117 -15.39 15.86 9.97
N LYS A 118 -15.07 17.14 10.16
CA LYS A 118 -13.88 17.55 10.91
C LYS A 118 -14.20 17.63 12.41
N GLY A 119 -13.27 17.17 13.24
CA GLY A 119 -13.36 17.23 14.69
C GLY A 119 -12.04 17.66 15.30
N ILE A 120 -12.10 18.19 16.53
CA ILE A 120 -10.93 18.44 17.36
C ILE A 120 -10.87 17.32 18.40
N GLU A 121 -9.76 16.59 18.43
CA GLU A 121 -9.55 15.57 19.46
C GLU A 121 -9.33 16.25 20.81
N VAL A 122 -10.23 16.01 21.77
CA VAL A 122 -10.17 16.58 23.12
C VAL A 122 -9.66 15.61 24.18
N GLY A 123 -9.45 14.34 23.81
CA GLY A 123 -8.92 13.30 24.69
C GLY A 123 -9.03 11.90 24.08
N HIS A 124 -8.14 11.01 24.53
CA HIS A 124 -8.03 9.62 24.07
C HIS A 124 -7.91 8.69 25.29
N ILE A 125 -8.70 7.62 25.34
CA ILE A 125 -8.61 6.57 26.37
C ILE A 125 -7.95 5.34 25.76
N PHE A 126 -6.85 4.86 26.35
CA PHE A 126 -6.15 3.63 25.93
C PHE A 126 -6.18 2.59 27.06
N LYS A 127 -6.17 1.30 26.68
CA LYS A 127 -6.03 0.18 27.61
C LYS A 127 -4.58 -0.30 27.59
N LEU A 128 -3.92 -0.22 28.75
CA LEU A 128 -2.56 -0.72 28.99
C LEU A 128 -2.57 -2.23 29.25
#